data_AF-A0A101PVS9-F1
#
_entry.id   AF-A0A101PVS9-F1
#
_cell.length_a   1.000
_cell.length_b   1.000
_cell.length_c   1.000
_cell.angle_alpha   90.00
_cell.angle_beta   90.00
_cell.angle_gamma   90.00
#
_symmetry.space_group_name_H-M   'P 1'
#
loop_
_entity.id
_entity.type
_entity.pdbx_description
1 polymer ?
#
loop_
_entity_poly.entity_id
_entity_poly.type
_entity_poly.pdbx_seq_one_letter_code
_entity_poly.pdbx_strand_id
1 'polypeptide(L)'
;METRPGDETARDFLLHRGNYHPVVDGWLAQALADCSGHYADPAARADALGSLPAAVRAHAALLTALARTGAPAADGELEFAGRLAQADPEATDALAAWLEHSLAPTKLAEAGEAGAR
;
A
#
# COMPACT_ATOMS: atom_id res chain seq x y z
N MET A 1 -19.18 12.22 -21.07
CA MET A 1 -17.95 11.98 -20.32
C MET A 1 -17.77 10.48 -20.26
N GLU A 2 -16.85 9.91 -21.04
CA GLU A 2 -16.45 8.52 -20.83
C GLU A 2 -15.77 8.44 -19.47
N THR A 3 -16.42 7.78 -18.52
CA THR A 3 -15.82 7.38 -17.27
C THR A 3 -14.65 6.48 -17.63
N ARG A 4 -13.42 6.98 -17.42
CA ARG A 4 -12.23 6.15 -17.59
C ARG A 4 -12.44 4.89 -16.73
N PRO A 5 -12.19 3.68 -17.29
CA PRO A 5 -12.21 2.47 -16.49
C PRO A 5 -11.28 2.66 -15.28
N GLY A 6 -11.70 2.19 -14.10
CA GLY A 6 -10.85 2.20 -12.91
C GLY A 6 -9.55 1.45 -13.19
N ASP A 7 -8.50 1.76 -12.44
CA ASP A 7 -7.15 1.21 -12.66
C ASP A 7 -7.15 -0.33 -12.61
N GLU A 8 -8.06 -0.93 -11.84
CA GLU A 8 -8.29 -2.37 -11.75
C GLU A 8 -8.93 -2.94 -13.02
N THR A 9 -9.85 -2.19 -13.63
CA THR A 9 -10.43 -2.58 -14.93
C THR A 9 -9.38 -2.51 -16.04
N ALA A 10 -8.47 -1.53 -15.98
CA ALA A 10 -7.34 -1.44 -16.90
C ALA A 10 -6.37 -2.62 -16.73
N ARG A 11 -6.08 -3.01 -15.48
CA ARG A 11 -5.30 -4.20 -15.14
C ARG A 11 -5.92 -5.48 -15.74
N ASP A 12 -7.22 -5.69 -15.51
CA ASP A 12 -7.95 -6.86 -16.02
C ASP A 12 -7.97 -6.88 -17.55
N PHE A 13 -8.11 -5.71 -18.19
CA PHE A 13 -8.02 -5.60 -19.64
C PHE A 13 -6.65 -6.01 -20.18
N LEU A 14 -5.56 -5.58 -19.53
CA LEU A 14 -4.19 -5.96 -19.92
C LEU A 14 -3.94 -7.47 -19.75
N LEU A 15 -4.44 -8.05 -18.65
CA LEU A 15 -4.44 -9.50 -18.43
C LEU A 15 -5.17 -10.23 -19.54
N HIS A 16 -6.40 -9.82 -19.84
CA HIS A 16 -7.24 -10.47 -20.83
C HIS A 16 -6.66 -10.41 -22.24
N ARG A 17 -5.96 -9.32 -22.57
CA ARG A 17 -5.30 -9.14 -23.88
C ARG A 17 -3.95 -9.86 -23.99
N GLY A 18 -3.42 -10.42 -22.90
CA GLY A 18 -2.08 -11.03 -22.86
C GLY A 18 -0.93 -10.02 -22.94
N ASN A 19 -1.22 -8.72 -22.73
CA ASN A 19 -0.22 -7.64 -22.72
C ASN A 19 0.14 -7.21 -21.30
N TYR A 20 -0.11 -8.08 -20.34
CA TYR A 20 0.14 -7.82 -18.94
C TYR A 20 1.64 -7.90 -18.62
N HIS A 21 2.15 -6.88 -17.93
CA HIS A 21 3.51 -6.87 -17.43
C HIS A 21 3.48 -6.76 -15.89
N PRO A 22 4.30 -7.53 -15.15
CA PRO A 22 4.30 -7.52 -13.68
C PRO A 22 4.56 -6.14 -13.05
N VAL A 23 5.20 -5.23 -13.79
CA VAL A 23 5.41 -3.83 -13.36
C VAL A 23 4.10 -3.08 -13.10
N VAL A 24 3.00 -3.49 -13.73
CA VAL A 24 1.67 -2.88 -13.54
C VAL A 24 1.23 -3.02 -12.09
N ASP A 25 1.41 -4.19 -11.47
CA ASP A 25 1.09 -4.40 -10.05
C ASP A 25 1.92 -3.49 -9.13
N GLY A 26 3.19 -3.24 -9.48
CA GLY A 26 4.05 -2.30 -8.76
C GLY A 26 3.55 -0.86 -8.86
N TRP A 27 3.15 -0.42 -10.05
CA TRP A 27 2.58 0.92 -10.25
C TRP A 27 1.25 1.10 -9.53
N LEU A 28 0.38 0.10 -9.54
CA LEU A 28 -0.89 0.15 -8.82
C LEU A 28 -0.66 0.25 -7.31
N ALA A 29 0.26 -0.55 -6.77
CA ALA A 29 0.61 -0.51 -5.35
C ALA A 29 1.16 0.86 -4.94
N GLN A 30 2.07 1.44 -5.75
CA GLN A 30 2.62 2.77 -5.51
C GLN A 30 1.53 3.84 -5.56
N ALA A 31 0.69 3.82 -6.60
CA ALA A 31 -0.37 4.82 -6.77
C ALA A 31 -1.39 4.77 -5.62
N LEU A 32 -1.71 3.55 -5.14
CA LEU A 32 -2.59 3.35 -3.99
C LEU A 32 -1.95 3.87 -2.69
N ALA A 33 -0.66 3.58 -2.46
CA ALA A 33 0.06 4.05 -1.30
C ALA A 33 0.18 5.59 -1.25
N ASP A 34 0.42 6.21 -2.40
CA ASP A 34 0.55 7.67 -2.54
C ASP A 34 -0.81 8.38 -2.59
N CYS A 35 -1.93 7.65 -2.60
CA CYS A 35 -3.28 8.18 -2.84
C CYS A 35 -3.32 9.08 -4.09
N SER A 36 -2.70 8.63 -5.18
CA SER A 36 -2.52 9.39 -6.41
C SER A 36 -3.40 8.88 -7.55
N GLY A 37 -3.61 9.70 -8.57
CA GLY A 37 -4.40 9.30 -9.75
C GLY A 37 -5.84 8.90 -9.40
N HIS A 38 -6.25 7.69 -9.79
CA HIS A 38 -7.58 7.14 -9.47
C HIS A 38 -7.81 7.02 -7.96
N TYR A 39 -6.76 6.66 -7.22
CA TYR A 39 -6.82 6.43 -5.77
C TYR A 39 -6.80 7.71 -4.93
N ALA A 40 -6.80 8.90 -5.55
CA ALA A 40 -7.10 10.14 -4.84
C ALA A 40 -8.55 10.13 -4.28
N ASP A 41 -9.45 9.40 -4.96
CA ASP A 41 -10.82 9.19 -4.48
C ASP A 41 -10.85 8.13 -3.34
N PRO A 42 -11.36 8.46 -2.14
CA PRO A 42 -11.57 7.50 -1.07
C PRO A 42 -12.45 6.30 -1.45
N ALA A 43 -13.46 6.50 -2.31
CA ALA A 43 -14.33 5.41 -2.75
C ALA A 43 -13.57 4.43 -3.64
N ALA A 44 -12.76 4.94 -4.58
CA ALA A 44 -11.89 4.11 -5.41
C ALA A 44 -10.93 3.26 -4.57
N ARG A 45 -10.35 3.83 -3.50
CA ARG A 45 -9.48 3.07 -2.59
C ARG A 45 -10.23 1.96 -1.86
N ALA A 46 -11.46 2.21 -1.42
CA ALA A 46 -12.27 1.19 -0.75
C ALA A 46 -12.62 0.04 -1.71
N ASP A 47 -12.97 0.37 -2.97
CA ASP A 47 -13.26 -0.62 -4.01
C ASP A 47 -12.01 -1.44 -4.37
N ALA A 48 -10.85 -0.78 -4.46
CA ALA A 48 -9.55 -1.41 -4.73
C ALA A 48 -9.21 -2.51 -3.71
N LEU A 49 -9.61 -2.35 -2.45
CA LEU A 49 -9.39 -3.37 -1.41
C LEU A 49 -10.14 -4.68 -1.68
N GLY A 50 -11.26 -4.61 -2.40
CA GLY A 50 -12.07 -5.78 -2.78
C GLY A 50 -11.73 -6.38 -4.14
N SER A 51 -11.10 -5.61 -5.03
CA SER A 51 -10.86 -6.00 -6.43
C SER A 51 -9.39 -6.33 -6.74
N LEU A 52 -8.43 -5.69 -6.06
CA LEU A 52 -7.01 -5.92 -6.31
C LEU A 52 -6.51 -7.25 -5.71
N PRO A 53 -5.54 -7.91 -6.36
CA PRO A 53 -4.87 -9.07 -5.80
C PRO A 53 -4.28 -8.78 -4.42
N ALA A 54 -4.28 -9.79 -3.54
CA ALA A 54 -3.71 -9.68 -2.19
C ALA A 54 -2.26 -9.16 -2.21
N ALA A 55 -1.43 -9.63 -3.13
CA ALA A 55 -0.04 -9.17 -3.27
C ALA A 55 0.07 -7.66 -3.59
N VAL A 56 -0.84 -7.11 -4.41
CA VAL A 56 -0.85 -5.66 -4.72
C VAL A 56 -1.25 -4.85 -3.49
N ARG A 57 -2.28 -5.31 -2.78
CA ARG A 57 -2.78 -4.66 -1.56
C ARG A 57 -1.72 -4.67 -0.46
N ALA A 58 -1.06 -5.80 -0.25
CA ALA A 58 -0.01 -5.95 0.75
C ALA A 58 1.23 -5.12 0.42
N HIS A 59 1.61 -5.07 -0.87
CA HIS A 59 2.69 -4.18 -1.32
C HIS A 59 2.35 -2.72 -1.02
N ALA A 60 1.14 -2.25 -1.36
CA ALA A 60 0.71 -0.89 -1.07
C ALA A 60 0.72 -0.57 0.43
N ALA A 61 0.23 -1.49 1.27
CA ALA A 61 0.24 -1.34 2.72
C ALA A 61 1.66 -1.16 3.27
N LEU A 62 2.60 -1.98 2.80
CA LEU A 62 4.01 -1.88 3.18
C LEU A 62 4.61 -0.53 2.74
N LEU A 63 4.33 -0.08 1.51
CA LEU A 63 4.81 1.23 1.02
C LEU A 63 4.27 2.39 1.87
N THR A 64 2.98 2.37 2.23
CA THR A 64 2.38 3.37 3.12
C THR A 64 3.04 3.36 4.50
N ALA A 65 3.31 2.18 5.07
CA ALA A 65 3.97 2.05 6.37
C ALA A 65 5.41 2.57 6.32
N LEU A 66 6.16 2.25 5.26
CA LEU A 66 7.52 2.73 5.03
C LEU A 66 7.57 4.25 4.87
N ALA A 67 6.64 4.85 4.11
CA ALA A 67 6.58 6.30 3.93
C ALA A 67 6.44 7.07 5.27
N ARG A 68 5.77 6.47 6.25
CA ARG A 68 5.64 7.06 7.60
C ARG A 68 6.92 7.05 8.42
N THR A 69 7.92 6.25 8.05
CA THR A 69 9.24 6.27 8.70
C THR A 69 10.02 7.55 8.41
N GLY A 70 9.61 8.32 7.39
CA GLY A 70 10.29 9.55 6.96
C GLY A 70 11.57 9.31 6.14
N ALA A 71 11.95 8.05 5.92
CA ALA A 71 13.01 7.69 4.98
C ALA A 71 12.38 7.42 3.61
N PRO A 72 12.75 8.18 2.55
CA PRO A 72 12.33 7.82 1.20
C PRO A 72 12.96 6.47 0.85
N ALA A 73 12.13 5.47 0.56
CA ALA A 73 12.60 4.18 0.09
C ALA A 73 13.30 4.36 -1.27
N ALA A 74 14.47 3.75 -1.42
CA ALA A 74 15.15 3.74 -2.72
C ALA A 74 14.40 2.84 -3.70
N ASP A 75 14.52 3.10 -5.01
CA ASP A 75 13.82 2.33 -6.06
C ASP A 75 14.02 0.80 -5.94
N GLY A 76 15.20 0.34 -5.47
CA GLY A 76 15.48 -1.08 -5.24
C GLY A 76 14.80 -1.69 -4.00
N GLU A 77 14.48 -0.88 -2.98
CA GLU A 77 13.71 -1.31 -1.80
C GLU A 77 12.23 -1.48 -2.15
N LEU A 78 11.71 -0.67 -3.08
CA LEU A 78 10.38 -0.82 -3.67
C LEU A 78 10.26 -2.14 -4.46
N GLU A 79 11.31 -2.53 -5.18
CA GLU A 79 11.35 -3.83 -5.87
C GLU A 79 11.37 -5.02 -4.88
N PHE A 80 12.10 -4.88 -3.76
CA PHE A 80 12.11 -5.89 -2.70
C PHE A 80 10.73 -6.05 -2.04
N ALA A 81 10.07 -4.94 -1.69
CA ALA A 81 8.72 -4.94 -1.14
C ALA A 81 7.73 -5.63 -2.09
N GLY A 82 7.83 -5.36 -3.39
CA GLY A 82 7.05 -6.06 -4.42
C GLY A 82 7.32 -7.56 -4.46
N ARG A 83 8.59 -8.00 -4.40
CA ARG A 83 8.93 -9.44 -4.39
C ARG A 83 8.46 -10.13 -3.11
N LEU A 84 8.55 -9.47 -1.95
CA LEU A 84 8.05 -9.99 -0.69
C LEU A 84 6.54 -10.20 -0.74
N ALA A 85 5.79 -9.21 -1.22
CA ALA A 85 4.33 -9.29 -1.35
C ALA A 85 3.87 -10.37 -2.32
N GLN A 86 4.63 -10.63 -3.38
CA GLN A 86 4.35 -11.74 -4.32
C GLN A 86 4.64 -13.11 -3.71
N ALA A 87 5.67 -13.22 -2.88
CA ALA A 87 6.04 -14.47 -2.22
C ALA A 87 5.10 -14.81 -1.06
N ASP A 88 4.76 -13.80 -0.23
CA ASP A 88 3.91 -13.94 0.94
C ASP A 88 3.16 -12.63 1.23
N PRO A 89 1.93 -12.47 0.72
CA PRO A 89 1.10 -11.30 0.98
C PRO A 89 0.75 -11.14 2.47
N GLU A 90 0.52 -12.25 3.19
CA GLU A 90 0.08 -12.21 4.59
C GLU A 90 1.21 -11.73 5.50
N ALA A 91 2.43 -12.26 5.31
CA ALA A 91 3.61 -11.80 6.04
C ALA A 91 3.94 -10.32 5.72
N THR A 92 3.68 -9.89 4.48
CA THR A 92 3.88 -8.50 4.07
C THR A 92 2.88 -7.56 4.77
N ASP A 93 1.60 -7.93 4.83
CA ASP A 93 0.58 -7.18 5.58
C ASP A 93 0.93 -7.14 7.07
N ALA A 94 1.38 -8.24 7.65
CA ALA A 94 1.81 -8.31 9.05
C ALA A 94 3.01 -7.38 9.33
N LEU A 95 3.97 -7.30 8.40
CA LEU A 95 5.10 -6.38 8.50
C LEU A 95 4.65 -4.92 8.42
N ALA A 96 3.75 -4.59 7.50
CA ALA A 96 3.17 -3.25 7.40
C ALA A 96 2.49 -2.84 8.71
N ALA A 97 1.64 -3.72 9.27
CA ALA A 97 0.97 -3.49 10.55
C ALA A 97 1.96 -3.32 11.71
N TRP A 98 3.03 -4.12 11.75
CA TRP A 98 4.07 -3.99 12.77
C TRP A 98 4.81 -2.65 12.68
N LEU A 99 5.12 -2.18 11.47
CA LEU A 99 5.74 -0.87 11.24
C LEU A 99 4.80 0.25 11.70
N GLU A 100 3.53 0.20 11.33
CA GLU A 100 2.54 1.18 11.76
C GLU A 100 2.40 1.24 13.29
N HIS A 101 2.37 0.09 13.96
CA HIS A 101 2.32 0.03 15.42
C HIS A 101 3.59 0.59 16.06
N SER A 102 4.76 0.31 15.50
CA SER A 102 6.05 0.76 16.03
C SER A 102 6.26 2.26 15.86
N LEU A 103 5.66 2.85 14.82
CA LEU A 103 5.72 4.29 14.53
C LEU A 103 4.62 5.09 15.25
N ALA A 104 3.61 4.43 15.82
CA ALA A 104 2.60 5.11 16.61
C ALA A 104 3.28 5.75 17.83
N PRO A 105 3.04 7.04 18.12
CA PRO A 105 3.60 7.66 19.31
C PRO A 105 3.15 6.85 20.53
N THR A 106 4.10 6.46 21.37
CA THR A 106 3.88 5.77 22.65
C THR A 106 3.03 6.66 23.56
N LYS A 107 1.71 6.69 23.35
CA LYS A 107 0.75 7.53 24.08
C LYS A 107 0.58 7.13 25.55
N LEU A 108 1.38 6.18 26.05
CA LEU A 108 1.30 5.66 27.41
C LEU A 108 2.44 6.11 28.34
N ALA A 109 3.40 6.92 27.88
CA ALA A 109 4.50 7.37 28.74
C ALA A 109 4.21 8.67 29.51
N GLU A 110 3.26 9.51 29.08
CA GLU A 110 3.05 10.85 29.68
C GLU A 110 1.86 10.96 30.65
N ALA A 111 1.09 9.89 30.87
CA ALA A 111 -0.02 9.91 31.83
C ALA A 111 0.40 9.63 33.29
N GLY A 112 1.68 9.37 33.55
CA GLY A 112 2.20 8.98 34.87
C GLY A 112 2.81 10.11 35.71
N GLU A 113 3.03 11.30 35.17
CA GLU A 113 3.81 12.36 35.85
C GLU A 113 3.02 13.64 36.18
N ALA A 114 1.68 13.57 36.17
CA ALA A 114 0.80 14.65 36.64
C ALA A 114 0.07 14.22 37.92
N GLY A 115 0.85 13.84 38.94
CA GLY A 115 0.35 13.31 40.21
C GLY A 115 1.25 13.61 41.40
N ALA A 116 1.81 14.82 41.48
CA ALA A 116 2.40 15.33 42.71
C ALA A 116 2.57 16.85 42.66
N ARG A 117 1.59 17.59 43.20
CA ARG A 117 1.80 18.83 43.97
C ARG A 117 0.53 19.22 44.69
#